data_AF-A0A940CIF3-F1
#
_entry.id   AF-A0A940CIF3-F1
#
_cell.length_a   1.000
_cell.length_b   1.000
_cell.length_c   1.000
_cell.angle_alpha   90.00
_cell.angle_beta   90.00
_cell.angle_gamma   90.00
#
_symmetry.space_group_name_H-M   'P 1'
#
loop_
_entity.id
_entity.type
_entity.pdbx_description
1 polymer ?
#
loop_
_entity_poly.entity_id
_entity_poly.type
_entity_poly.pdbx_seq_one_letter_code
_entity_poly.pdbx_strand_id
1 'polypeptide(L)'
;GEAGYISSFLGFVIWMVGWIYILYEIFPGEVGRLFAKSTINELVTAFGKMRMIVTIGWTIYPLGYVFGYLTGGIDSNTLNVIYNFADFINKIAFGLVIWVAARNQY
;
A
#
# COMPACT_ATOMS: atom_id res chain seq x y z
N GLY A 1 18.27 -3.51 -6.20
CA GLY A 1 17.36 -2.48 -6.68
C GLY A 1 17.79 -1.19 -6.04
N GLU A 2 17.26 -0.89 -4.86
CA GLU A 2 17.69 0.25 -4.02
C GLU A 2 19.05 0.00 -3.34
N ALA A 3 19.22 -1.17 -2.72
CA ALA A 3 20.46 -1.54 -2.00
C ALA A 3 21.61 -2.01 -2.92
N GLY A 4 21.52 -1.82 -4.24
CA GLY A 4 22.57 -2.19 -5.19
C GLY A 4 22.74 -3.69 -5.50
N TYR A 5 22.09 -4.61 -4.78
CA TYR A 5 22.25 -6.07 -5.00
C TYR A 5 21.74 -6.60 -6.36
N ILE A 6 20.79 -5.90 -6.97
CA ILE A 6 20.22 -6.19 -8.30
C ILE A 6 19.97 -4.86 -9.00
N SER A 7 19.74 -4.86 -10.31
CA SER A 7 19.40 -3.62 -11.03
C SER A 7 18.15 -2.95 -10.46
N SER A 8 18.12 -1.61 -10.45
CA SER A 8 16.99 -0.82 -9.94
C SER A 8 15.69 -1.18 -10.67
N PHE A 9 15.77 -1.34 -11.99
CA PHE A 9 14.63 -1.72 -12.80
C PHE A 9 14.10 -3.12 -12.47
N LEU A 10 14.98 -4.12 -12.27
CA LEU A 10 14.54 -5.47 -11.87
C LEU A 10 13.90 -5.45 -10.48
N GLY A 11 14.47 -4.69 -9.54
CA GLY A 11 13.88 -4.52 -8.21
C GLY A 11 12.47 -3.90 -8.28
N PHE A 12 12.29 -2.89 -9.13
CA PHE A 12 11.00 -2.27 -9.38
C PHE A 12 9.97 -3.27 -9.95
N VAL A 13 10.34 -4.06 -10.96
CA VAL A 13 9.45 -5.06 -11.56
C VAL A 13 9.00 -6.10 -10.53
N ILE A 14 9.91 -6.63 -9.72
CA ILE A 14 9.58 -7.60 -8.66
C ILE A 14 8.59 -6.99 -7.67
N TRP A 15 8.84 -5.75 -7.24
CA TRP A 15 7.94 -5.04 -6.33
C TRP A 15 6.54 -4.85 -6.94
N MET A 16 6.47 -4.41 -8.20
CA MET A 16 5.20 -4.20 -8.92
C MET A 16 4.38 -5.49 -9.03
N VAL A 17 5.04 -6.63 -9.34
CA VAL A 17 4.37 -7.94 -9.40
C VAL A 17 3.78 -8.31 -8.04
N GLY A 18 4.55 -8.13 -6.96
CA GLY A 18 4.08 -8.39 -5.60
C GLY A 18 2.88 -7.52 -5.21
N TRP A 19 2.93 -6.23 -5.55
CA TRP A 19 1.82 -5.32 -5.28
C TRP A 19 0.55 -5.67 -6.07
N ILE A 20 0.69 -5.97 -7.37
CA ILE A 20 -0.43 -6.42 -8.21
C ILE A 20 -1.05 -7.71 -7.65
N TYR A 21 -0.22 -8.65 -7.16
CA TYR A 21 -0.71 -9.86 -6.52
C TYR A 21 -1.52 -9.57 -5.25
N ILE A 22 -1.07 -8.62 -4.41
CA ILE A 22 -1.84 -8.18 -3.23
C ILE A 22 -3.19 -7.58 -3.67
N LEU A 23 -3.20 -6.73 -4.69
CA LEU A 23 -4.44 -6.16 -5.24
C LEU A 23 -5.38 -7.27 -5.76
N TYR A 24 -4.83 -8.27 -6.45
CA TYR A 24 -5.61 -9.44 -6.85
C TYR A 24 -6.22 -10.16 -5.63
N GLU A 25 -5.45 -10.43 -4.57
CA GLU A 25 -5.98 -11.14 -3.40
C GLU A 25 -7.07 -10.37 -2.67
N ILE A 26 -6.91 -9.06 -2.51
CA ILE A 26 -7.86 -8.25 -1.76
C ILE A 26 -9.10 -7.91 -2.57
N PHE A 27 -9.08 -7.87 -3.91
CA PHE A 27 -10.27 -7.59 -4.73
C PHE A 27 -10.99 -8.87 -5.20
N PRO A 28 -10.57 -9.56 -6.29
CA PRO A 28 -11.22 -10.77 -6.75
C PRO A 28 -10.79 -12.05 -6.01
N GLY A 29 -9.66 -12.03 -5.30
CA GLY A 29 -9.03 -13.19 -4.68
C GLY A 29 -9.70 -13.67 -3.40
N GLU A 30 -8.99 -14.52 -2.65
CA GLU A 30 -9.59 -15.24 -1.52
C GLU A 30 -10.03 -14.29 -0.40
N VAL A 31 -9.16 -13.35 -0.04
CA VAL A 31 -9.44 -12.35 0.99
C VAL A 31 -10.65 -11.51 0.58
N GLY A 32 -10.70 -11.08 -0.68
CA GLY A 32 -11.81 -10.28 -1.15
C GLY A 32 -13.16 -10.99 -1.09
N ARG A 33 -13.20 -12.28 -1.44
CA ARG A 33 -14.40 -13.11 -1.36
C ARG A 33 -14.80 -13.43 0.08
N LEU A 34 -13.85 -13.59 0.99
CA LEU A 34 -14.11 -13.82 2.41
C LEU A 34 -14.92 -12.66 3.02
N PHE A 35 -14.45 -11.42 2.82
CA PHE A 35 -15.13 -10.25 3.35
C PHE A 35 -16.45 -9.95 2.63
N ALA A 36 -16.61 -10.33 1.36
CA ALA A 36 -17.89 -10.23 0.67
C ALA A 36 -18.99 -11.12 1.26
N LYS A 37 -18.61 -12.19 1.99
CA LYS A 37 -19.53 -13.09 2.69
C LYS A 37 -19.69 -12.75 4.19
N SER A 38 -18.95 -11.76 4.69
CA SER A 38 -19.01 -11.37 6.10
C SER A 38 -20.35 -10.68 6.40
N THR A 39 -20.93 -11.00 7.56
CA THR A 39 -22.14 -10.36 8.08
C THR A 39 -21.86 -9.18 9.02
N ILE A 40 -20.58 -8.91 9.31
CA ILE A 40 -20.15 -7.83 10.21
C ILE A 40 -19.91 -6.55 9.39
N ASN A 41 -20.84 -5.60 9.46
CA ASN A 41 -20.85 -4.38 8.64
C ASN A 41 -19.63 -3.48 8.87
N GLU A 42 -19.18 -3.34 10.13
CA GLU A 42 -18.03 -2.53 10.51
C GLU A 42 -16.76 -3.09 9.88
N LEU A 43 -16.64 -4.42 9.88
CA LEU A 43 -15.51 -5.15 9.32
C LEU A 43 -15.47 -5.00 7.79
N VAL A 44 -16.61 -5.14 7.11
CA VAL A 44 -16.72 -4.94 5.65
C VAL A 44 -16.35 -3.50 5.27
N THR A 45 -16.84 -2.52 6.03
CA THR A 45 -16.54 -1.10 5.81
C THR A 45 -15.06 -0.80 6.01
N ALA A 46 -14.46 -1.30 7.10
CA ALA A 46 -13.05 -1.14 7.39
C ALA A 46 -12.17 -1.77 6.29
N PHE A 47 -12.53 -2.97 5.85
CA PHE A 47 -11.84 -3.65 4.77
C PHE A 47 -11.93 -2.89 3.45
N GLY A 48 -13.09 -2.32 3.10
CA GLY A 48 -13.24 -1.44 1.94
C GLY A 48 -12.30 -0.23 2.00
N LYS A 49 -12.19 0.43 3.15
CA LYS A 49 -11.26 1.56 3.34
C LYS A 49 -9.79 1.11 3.24
N MET A 50 -9.43 0.00 3.85
CA MET A 50 -8.07 -0.57 3.78
C MET A 50 -7.68 -0.91 2.33
N ARG A 51 -8.59 -1.51 1.55
CA ARG A 51 -8.37 -1.75 0.11
C ARG A 51 -8.00 -0.48 -0.64
N MET A 52 -8.72 0.61 -0.38
CA MET A 52 -8.44 1.90 -1.03
C MET A 52 -7.07 2.47 -0.62
N ILE A 53 -6.64 2.29 0.64
CA ILE A 53 -5.29 2.68 1.08
C ILE A 53 -4.23 1.84 0.34
N VAL A 54 -4.39 0.52 0.27
CA VAL A 54 -3.45 -0.36 -0.46
C VAL A 54 -3.45 -0.09 -1.97
N THR A 55 -4.56 0.40 -2.54
CA THR A 55 -4.65 0.67 -3.98
C THR A 55 -4.15 2.05 -4.35
N ILE A 56 -4.56 3.09 -3.62
CA ILE A 56 -4.24 4.48 -3.95
C ILE A 56 -3.07 4.97 -3.11
N GLY A 57 -3.11 4.78 -1.79
CA GLY A 57 -2.07 5.26 -0.89
C GLY A 57 -0.70 4.65 -1.18
N TRP A 58 -0.65 3.38 -1.58
CA TRP A 58 0.60 2.71 -1.90
C TRP A 58 1.22 3.15 -3.23
N THR A 59 0.48 3.83 -4.11
CA THR A 59 1.02 4.35 -5.40
C THR A 59 2.18 5.34 -5.20
N ILE A 60 2.26 5.95 -4.01
CA ILE A 60 3.33 6.89 -3.67
C ILE A 60 4.69 6.16 -3.64
N TYR A 61 4.75 4.90 -3.21
CA TYR A 61 6.00 4.14 -3.15
C TYR A 61 6.63 3.87 -4.54
N PRO A 62 5.93 3.30 -5.54
CA PRO A 62 6.51 3.08 -6.86
C PRO A 62 6.82 4.40 -7.57
N LEU A 63 6.02 5.44 -7.36
CA LEU A 63 6.33 6.77 -7.89
C LEU A 63 7.63 7.32 -7.27
N GLY A 64 7.77 7.26 -5.94
CA GLY A 64 8.99 7.63 -5.23
C GLY A 64 10.21 6.84 -5.74
N TYR A 65 10.05 5.54 -5.97
CA TYR A 65 11.11 4.69 -6.50
C TYR A 65 11.54 5.09 -7.92
N VAL A 66 10.57 5.35 -8.81
CA VAL A 66 10.82 5.79 -10.19
C VAL A 66 11.58 7.12 -10.19
N PHE A 67 11.10 8.11 -9.44
CA PHE A 67 11.74 9.43 -9.38
C PHE A 67 13.08 9.40 -8.65
N GLY A 68 13.24 8.55 -7.63
CA GLY A 68 14.47 8.41 -6.87
C GLY A 68 15.58 7.66 -7.60
N TYR A 69 15.23 6.66 -8.43
CA TYR A 69 16.22 5.69 -8.92
C TYR A 69 16.18 5.39 -10.43
N LEU A 70 15.10 5.75 -11.14
CA LEU A 70 14.93 5.38 -12.57
C LEU A 70 14.95 6.58 -13.53
N THR A 71 14.59 7.79 -13.10
CA THR A 71 14.48 8.98 -13.99
C THR A 71 15.56 10.05 -13.77
N GLY A 72 16.73 9.67 -13.25
CA GLY A 72 17.83 10.61 -12.98
C GLY A 72 17.91 11.14 -11.55
N GLY A 73 17.00 10.70 -10.67
CA GLY A 73 17.08 10.90 -9.22
C GLY A 73 16.60 12.28 -8.76
N ILE A 74 15.65 12.30 -7.83
CA ILE A 74 15.40 13.45 -6.95
C ILE A 74 16.40 13.41 -5.78
N ASP A 75 16.68 14.57 -5.17
CA ASP A 75 17.58 14.60 -4.03
C ASP A 75 17.02 13.77 -2.85
N SER A 76 17.92 13.24 -2.04
CA SER A 76 17.59 12.29 -0.97
C SER A 76 16.68 12.89 0.10
N ASN A 77 16.76 14.19 0.38
CA ASN A 77 15.90 14.82 1.36
C ASN A 77 14.45 14.87 0.84
N THR A 78 14.26 15.24 -0.42
CA THR A 78 12.93 15.23 -1.06
C THR A 78 12.34 13.82 -1.10
N LEU A 79 13.14 12.81 -1.46
CA LEU A 79 12.69 11.41 -1.46
C LEU A 79 12.25 10.95 -0.06
N ASN A 80 13.02 11.31 0.98
CA ASN A 80 12.68 11.01 2.36
C ASN A 80 11.37 11.69 2.79
N VAL A 81 11.13 12.94 2.40
CA VAL A 81 9.87 13.63 2.70
C VAL A 81 8.69 12.91 2.04
N ILE A 82 8.82 12.50 0.77
CA ILE A 82 7.80 11.75 0.05
C ILE A 82 7.49 10.42 0.75
N TYR A 83 8.51 9.66 1.15
CA TYR A 83 8.30 8.38 1.82
C TYR A 83 7.74 8.53 3.24
N ASN A 84 8.12 9.56 4.00
CA ASN A 84 7.49 9.84 5.29
C ASN A 84 6.01 10.22 5.14
N PHE A 85 5.68 11.00 4.11
CA PHE A 85 4.28 11.30 3.78
C PHE A 85 3.50 10.05 3.36
N ALA A 86 4.11 9.19 2.54
CA ALA A 86 3.55 7.88 2.19
C ALA A 86 3.28 7.04 3.45
N ASP A 87 4.23 6.98 4.37
CA ASP A 87 4.10 6.25 5.63
C ASP A 87 3.02 6.82 6.54
N PHE A 88 2.88 8.14 6.62
CA PHE A 88 1.79 8.78 7.35
C PHE A 88 0.43 8.30 6.83
N ILE A 89 0.22 8.29 5.51
CA ILE A 89 -1.02 7.79 4.90
C ILE A 89 -1.17 6.27 5.13
N ASN A 90 -0.15 5.50 4.78
CA ASN A 90 -0.26 4.05 4.66
C ASN A 90 -0.15 3.29 5.98
N LYS A 91 0.42 3.92 7.02
CA LYS A 91 0.55 3.31 8.35
C LYS A 91 -0.40 3.95 9.35
N ILE A 92 -0.46 5.28 9.43
CA ILE A 92 -1.30 5.96 10.41
C ILE A 92 -2.77 5.90 10.01
N ALA A 93 -3.13 6.31 8.79
CA ALA A 93 -4.52 6.23 8.36
C ALA A 93 -5.03 4.79 8.33
N PHE A 94 -4.18 3.84 7.92
CA PHE A 94 -4.48 2.41 7.96
C PHE A 94 -4.76 1.92 9.39
N GLY A 95 -3.89 2.25 10.35
CA GLY A 95 -4.08 1.92 11.76
C GLY A 95 -5.34 2.55 12.35
N LEU A 96 -5.65 3.81 12.00
CA LEU A 96 -6.86 4.50 12.43
C LEU A 96 -8.13 3.81 11.91
N VAL A 97 -8.12 3.32 10.66
CA VAL A 97 -9.26 2.56 10.10
C VAL A 97 -9.52 1.29 10.92
N ILE A 98 -8.46 0.55 11.27
CA ILE A 98 -8.58 -0.66 12.11
C ILE A 98 -9.08 -0.30 13.50
N TRP A 99 -8.51 0.74 14.12
CA TRP A 99 -8.89 1.15 15.47
C TRP A 99 -10.35 1.58 15.56
N VAL A 100 -10.84 2.38 14.61
CA VAL A 100 -12.26 2.78 14.55
C VAL A 100 -13.16 1.56 14.39
N ALA A 101 -12.77 0.62 13.52
CA ALA A 101 -13.54 -0.61 13.31
C ALA A 101 -13.63 -1.45 14.59
N ALA A 102 -12.52 -1.63 15.30
CA ALA A 102 -12.46 -2.38 16.55
C ALA A 102 -13.25 -1.70 17.67
N ARG A 103 -13.21 -0.36 17.75
CA ARG A 103 -13.96 0.40 18.76
C ARG A 103 -15.46 0.30 18.56
N ASN A 104 -15.92 0.32 17.31
CA ASN A 104 -17.35 0.32 16.99
C ASN A 104 -18.01 -1.07 17.08
N GLN A 105 -17.25 -2.12 17.42
CA GLN A 105 -17.76 -3.48 17.66
C GLN A 105 -18.26 -3.71 19.10
N TYR A 106 -18.09 -2.73 19.99
CA TYR A 106 -18.57 -2.71 21.38
C TYR A 106 -19.45 -1.48 21.62
#